data_AF-A0A6P0WPK6-F1
#
_entry.id   AF-A0A6P0WPK6-F1
#
_cell.length_a   1.000
_cell.length_b   1.000
_cell.length_c   1.000
_cell.angle_alpha   90.00
_cell.angle_beta   90.00
_cell.angle_gamma   90.00
#
_symmetry.space_group_name_H-M   'P 1'
#
loop_
_entity.id
_entity.type
_entity.pdbx_description
1 polymer ?
#
loop_
_entity_poly.entity_id
_entity_poly.type
_entity_poly.pdbx_seq_one_letter_code
_entity_poly.pdbx_strand_id
1 'polypeptide(L)'
;MTLTQVWGALLIFTICPVLGGVPLIAWITYALTGHQLARLGTGNVSVSAAFYHGGRLVGILAVLSEAGKGIAAVLLARYFFPTEPAWELIALIMLVMGRYWLGKGAGTTNVVWGFVVHDLVASFLIFLIGGISFTILRDRNSGKIGVLILMPVILALRYPQDSSRVVLAAILGLLLGWIYQKIPDDLELPSQEGKGESQRVFRFFRGDSAIVSLDNQLDVQQVGQKAATLAQLKQWGYPVPPGWVLPPGDDATPLIKYLNVSEAQPLVVRSSAIGEDSEFASAAGVYQSVLHITSPYALQEAITLVLASYRKPVAAQYRQDNSLPDISMAVLIQQQIQGVFSGVAFSRDPIAQQGEAILIEGLPGDATRVVSGQVTPEQYRVYLQESEEATQPVTTLQIEGSGDLPPALVQQVAILARELENRYHGIPQDLE
;
A
#
# COMPACT_ATOMS: atom_id res chain seq x y z
N MET A 1 -0.43 -45.80 -23.09
CA MET A 1 0.65 -44.92 -23.57
C MET A 1 1.58 -45.67 -24.49
N THR A 2 1.99 -45.06 -25.60
CA THR A 2 3.07 -45.56 -26.46
C THR A 2 4.44 -45.30 -25.82
N LEU A 3 5.51 -45.96 -26.28
CA LEU A 3 6.88 -45.69 -25.82
C LEU A 3 7.26 -44.21 -26.02
N THR A 4 6.81 -43.60 -27.12
CA THR A 4 7.00 -42.17 -27.40
C THR A 4 6.28 -41.27 -26.40
N GLN A 5 5.09 -41.65 -25.94
CA GLN A 5 4.36 -40.92 -24.89
C GLN A 5 5.03 -41.07 -23.51
N VAL A 6 5.62 -42.23 -23.20
CA VAL A 6 6.39 -42.40 -21.95
C VAL A 6 7.62 -41.49 -21.95
N TRP A 7 8.36 -41.44 -23.05
CA TRP A 7 9.45 -40.48 -23.23
C TRP A 7 8.96 -39.02 -23.18
N GLY A 8 7.82 -38.74 -23.80
CA GLY A 8 7.18 -37.43 -23.75
C GLY A 8 6.85 -36.98 -22.33
N ALA A 9 6.24 -37.86 -21.52
CA ALA A 9 5.94 -37.57 -20.12
C ALA A 9 7.23 -37.29 -19.34
N LEU A 10 8.25 -38.14 -19.49
CA LEU A 10 9.54 -37.95 -18.82
C LEU A 10 10.17 -36.60 -19.20
N LEU A 11 10.18 -36.27 -20.49
CA LEU A 11 10.70 -34.99 -20.99
C LEU A 11 9.90 -33.80 -20.45
N ILE A 12 8.58 -33.87 -20.36
CA ILE A 12 7.76 -32.80 -19.76
C ILE A 12 8.14 -32.62 -18.28
N PHE A 13 8.24 -33.71 -17.52
CA PHE A 13 8.57 -33.64 -16.10
C PHE A 13 10.01 -33.20 -15.81
N THR A 14 10.95 -33.35 -16.76
CA THR A 14 12.35 -32.91 -16.59
C THR A 14 12.65 -31.57 -17.26
N ILE A 15 12.25 -31.37 -18.51
CA ILE A 15 12.60 -30.20 -19.32
C ILE A 15 11.76 -28.99 -18.92
N CYS A 16 10.45 -29.13 -18.71
CA CYS A 16 9.60 -27.98 -18.42
C CYS A 16 10.02 -27.25 -17.12
N PRO A 17 10.35 -27.93 -16.01
CA PRO A 17 10.86 -27.26 -14.82
C PRO A 17 12.20 -26.58 -15.06
N VAL A 18 13.14 -27.24 -15.75
CA VAL A 18 14.45 -26.66 -16.07
C VAL A 18 14.27 -25.41 -16.93
N LEU A 19 13.43 -25.50 -17.97
CA LEU A 19 13.08 -24.39 -18.85
C LEU A 19 12.51 -23.21 -18.06
N GLY A 20 11.54 -23.46 -17.18
CA GLY A 20 10.96 -22.45 -16.30
C GLY A 20 12.01 -21.77 -15.41
N GLY A 21 12.95 -22.56 -14.89
CA GLY A 21 14.05 -22.12 -14.04
C GLY A 21 15.12 -21.27 -14.71
N VAL A 22 15.23 -21.29 -16.05
CA VAL A 22 16.26 -20.51 -16.76
C VAL A 22 16.05 -19.00 -16.52
N PRO A 23 17.05 -18.30 -15.96
CA PRO A 23 16.92 -16.89 -15.58
C PRO A 23 17.19 -15.95 -16.77
N LEU A 24 16.50 -16.17 -17.89
CA LEU A 24 16.68 -15.40 -19.14
C LEU A 24 16.54 -13.89 -18.91
N ILE A 25 15.55 -13.47 -18.12
CA ILE A 25 15.36 -12.06 -17.76
C ILE A 25 16.63 -11.48 -17.11
N ALA A 26 17.21 -12.18 -16.14
CA ALA A 26 18.42 -11.72 -15.45
C ALA A 26 19.60 -11.60 -16.42
N TRP A 27 19.77 -12.56 -17.34
CA TRP A 27 20.82 -12.51 -18.34
C TRP A 27 20.63 -11.36 -19.32
N ILE A 28 19.40 -11.15 -19.83
CA ILE A 28 19.07 -10.05 -20.74
C ILE A 28 19.32 -8.70 -20.07
N THR A 29 18.86 -8.53 -18.84
CA THR A 29 19.06 -7.27 -18.11
C THR A 29 20.52 -7.02 -17.80
N TYR A 30 21.26 -8.04 -17.34
CA TYR A 30 22.69 -7.90 -17.08
C TYR A 30 23.47 -7.56 -18.35
N ALA A 31 23.18 -8.24 -19.47
CA ALA A 31 23.87 -7.99 -20.74
C ALA A 31 23.64 -6.57 -21.28
N LEU A 32 22.43 -6.01 -21.11
CA LEU A 32 22.06 -4.72 -21.67
C LEU A 32 22.30 -3.53 -20.73
N THR A 33 22.38 -3.77 -19.43
CA THR A 33 22.44 -2.68 -18.43
C THR A 33 23.54 -2.85 -17.38
N GLY A 34 24.20 -4.00 -17.30
CA GLY A 34 25.16 -4.34 -16.24
C GLY A 34 24.54 -4.59 -14.86
N HIS A 35 23.22 -4.40 -14.71
CA HIS A 35 22.52 -4.53 -13.43
C HIS A 35 22.16 -5.99 -13.13
N GLN A 36 22.38 -6.41 -11.88
CA GLN A 36 21.95 -7.72 -11.39
C GLN A 36 20.59 -7.60 -10.70
N LEU A 37 19.51 -7.94 -11.43
CA LEU A 37 18.12 -7.89 -10.94
C LEU A 37 17.91 -8.57 -9.58
N ALA A 38 18.53 -9.73 -9.35
CA ALA A 38 18.38 -10.47 -8.10
C ALA A 38 18.95 -9.73 -6.86
N ARG A 39 19.70 -8.64 -7.06
CA ARG A 39 20.27 -7.79 -6.01
C ARG A 39 19.62 -6.40 -5.94
N LEU A 40 18.55 -6.17 -6.71
CA LEU A 40 17.89 -4.87 -6.83
C LEU A 40 16.40 -5.00 -6.48
N GLY A 41 15.85 -3.95 -5.86
CA GLY A 41 14.43 -3.89 -5.49
C GLY A 41 14.02 -5.03 -4.56
N THR A 42 12.97 -5.75 -4.91
CA THR A 42 12.41 -6.90 -4.19
C THR A 42 13.26 -8.18 -4.31
N GLY A 43 14.30 -8.18 -5.14
CA GLY A 43 15.10 -9.37 -5.47
C GLY A 43 14.39 -10.39 -6.39
N ASN A 44 13.17 -10.08 -6.83
CA ASN A 44 12.39 -10.90 -7.76
C ASN A 44 12.87 -10.71 -9.21
N VAL A 45 13.05 -11.82 -9.92
CA VAL A 45 13.44 -11.79 -11.33
C VAL A 45 12.18 -11.88 -12.18
N SER A 46 11.48 -10.74 -12.32
CA SER A 46 10.23 -10.66 -13.06
C SER A 46 10.31 -9.76 -14.29
N VAL A 47 9.30 -9.87 -15.16
CA VAL A 47 9.13 -8.96 -16.31
C VAL A 47 8.94 -7.52 -15.83
N SER A 48 8.17 -7.31 -14.76
CA SER A 48 7.93 -5.99 -14.17
C SER A 48 9.25 -5.38 -13.65
N ALA A 49 10.07 -6.17 -12.95
CA ALA A 49 11.39 -5.74 -12.49
C ALA A 49 12.33 -5.40 -13.67
N ALA A 50 12.23 -6.13 -14.78
CA ALA A 50 12.99 -5.84 -15.99
C ALA A 50 12.58 -4.52 -16.65
N PHE A 51 11.28 -4.20 -16.68
CA PHE A 51 10.81 -2.87 -17.12
C PHE A 51 11.28 -1.76 -16.18
N TYR A 52 11.23 -2.03 -14.88
CA TYR A 52 11.55 -1.06 -13.85
C TYR A 52 13.05 -0.73 -13.82
N HIS A 53 13.93 -1.73 -13.69
CA HIS A 53 15.38 -1.52 -13.59
C HIS A 53 16.07 -1.44 -14.97
N GLY A 54 15.53 -2.12 -15.98
CA GLY A 54 16.15 -2.21 -17.31
C GLY A 54 15.57 -1.27 -18.37
N GLY A 55 14.38 -0.71 -18.13
CA GLY A 55 13.68 0.13 -19.10
C GLY A 55 12.93 -0.65 -20.19
N ARG A 56 12.29 0.09 -21.11
CA ARG A 56 11.34 -0.45 -22.11
C ARG A 56 11.91 -1.56 -22.98
N LEU A 57 13.12 -1.39 -23.52
CA LEU A 57 13.74 -2.37 -24.40
C LEU A 57 14.01 -3.69 -23.67
N VAL A 58 14.57 -3.62 -22.47
CA VAL A 58 14.86 -4.79 -21.62
C VAL A 58 13.55 -5.48 -21.21
N GLY A 59 12.53 -4.71 -20.85
CA GLY A 59 11.21 -5.25 -20.51
C GLY A 59 10.54 -5.98 -21.68
N ILE A 60 10.59 -5.44 -22.90
CA ILE A 60 10.04 -6.11 -24.09
C ILE A 60 10.76 -7.44 -24.35
N LEU A 61 12.10 -7.46 -24.28
CA LEU A 61 12.88 -8.68 -24.44
C LEU A 61 12.59 -9.71 -23.34
N ALA A 62 12.38 -9.25 -22.10
CA ALA A 62 11.95 -10.10 -20.99
C ALA A 62 10.60 -10.74 -21.28
N VAL A 63 9.59 -9.98 -21.74
CA VAL A 63 8.28 -10.52 -22.16
C VAL A 63 8.45 -11.58 -23.23
N LEU A 64 9.19 -11.30 -24.30
CA LEU A 64 9.40 -12.23 -25.41
C LEU A 64 10.08 -13.52 -24.95
N SER A 65 11.08 -13.41 -24.06
CA SER A 65 11.79 -14.57 -23.53
C SER A 65 10.91 -15.48 -22.67
N GLU A 66 10.08 -14.89 -21.81
CA GLU A 66 9.14 -15.63 -20.95
C GLU A 66 7.98 -16.21 -21.78
N ALA A 67 7.41 -15.42 -22.70
CA ALA A 67 6.40 -15.89 -23.65
C ALA A 67 6.90 -17.10 -24.45
N GLY A 68 8.13 -17.04 -24.96
CA GLY A 68 8.76 -18.14 -25.70
C GLY A 68 8.85 -19.42 -24.89
N LYS A 69 9.17 -19.34 -23.59
CA LYS A 69 9.21 -20.53 -22.70
C LYS A 69 7.83 -21.15 -22.52
N GLY A 70 6.81 -20.33 -22.29
CA GLY A 70 5.43 -20.79 -22.17
C GLY A 70 4.93 -21.50 -23.43
N ILE A 71 5.18 -20.90 -24.60
CA ILE A 71 4.83 -21.47 -25.91
C ILE A 71 5.59 -22.78 -26.15
N ALA A 72 6.90 -22.81 -25.88
CA ALA A 72 7.73 -23.99 -26.09
C ALA A 72 7.27 -25.18 -25.24
N ALA A 73 6.87 -24.96 -23.98
CA ALA A 73 6.35 -26.03 -23.12
C ALA A 73 5.06 -26.65 -23.67
N VAL A 74 4.14 -25.82 -24.18
CA VAL A 74 2.89 -26.29 -24.78
C VAL A 74 3.14 -27.02 -26.10
N LEU A 75 4.01 -26.51 -26.96
CA LEU A 75 4.37 -27.19 -28.22
C LEU A 75 5.07 -28.52 -27.97
N LEU A 76 5.92 -28.61 -26.95
CA LEU A 76 6.57 -29.86 -26.55
C LEU A 76 5.53 -30.90 -26.13
N ALA A 77 4.56 -30.50 -25.28
CA ALA A 77 3.47 -31.38 -24.88
C ALA A 77 2.62 -31.83 -26.08
N ARG A 78 2.25 -30.88 -26.95
CA ARG A 78 1.45 -31.16 -28.16
C ARG A 78 2.15 -32.11 -29.13
N TYR A 79 3.48 -32.05 -29.22
CA TYR A 79 4.26 -32.95 -30.07
C TYR A 79 4.15 -34.41 -29.62
N PHE A 80 4.25 -34.68 -28.30
CA PHE A 80 4.18 -36.04 -27.76
C PHE A 80 2.74 -36.52 -27.49
N PHE A 81 1.82 -35.59 -27.25
CA PHE A 81 0.43 -35.84 -26.85
C PHE A 81 -0.56 -35.05 -27.72
N PRO A 82 -0.59 -35.26 -29.06
CA PRO A 82 -1.39 -34.45 -29.97
C PRO A 82 -2.91 -34.54 -29.75
N THR A 83 -3.39 -35.63 -29.15
CA THR A 83 -4.81 -35.87 -28.85
C THR A 83 -5.17 -35.66 -27.38
N GLU A 84 -4.19 -35.37 -26.51
CA GLU A 84 -4.39 -35.23 -25.06
C GLU A 84 -3.92 -33.84 -24.57
N PRO A 85 -4.70 -32.78 -24.85
CA PRO A 85 -4.35 -31.41 -24.49
C PRO A 85 -4.24 -31.14 -22.98
N ALA A 86 -4.68 -32.07 -22.13
CA ALA A 86 -4.39 -32.09 -20.71
C ALA A 86 -2.87 -31.99 -20.44
N TRP A 87 -2.03 -32.63 -21.26
CA TRP A 87 -0.57 -32.58 -21.13
C TRP A 87 0.02 -31.20 -21.33
N GLU A 88 -0.65 -30.32 -22.09
CA GLU A 88 -0.23 -28.94 -22.27
C GLU A 88 -0.35 -28.15 -20.96
N LEU A 89 -1.42 -28.39 -20.19
CA LEU A 89 -1.61 -27.79 -18.86
C LEU A 89 -0.63 -28.40 -17.84
N ILE A 90 -0.35 -29.71 -17.92
CA ILE A 90 0.69 -30.34 -17.08
C ILE A 90 2.06 -29.71 -17.36
N ALA A 91 2.41 -29.48 -18.63
CA ALA A 91 3.66 -28.84 -19.00
C ALA A 91 3.75 -27.40 -18.46
N LEU A 92 2.65 -26.64 -18.48
CA LEU A 92 2.59 -25.32 -17.86
C LEU A 92 2.74 -25.37 -16.34
N ILE A 93 2.11 -26.31 -15.65
CA ILE A 93 2.28 -26.52 -14.21
C ILE A 93 3.75 -26.80 -13.88
N MET A 94 4.37 -27.74 -14.58
CA MET A 94 5.78 -28.10 -14.38
C MET A 94 6.71 -26.91 -14.65
N LEU A 95 6.41 -26.11 -15.68
CA LEU A 95 7.16 -24.90 -15.99
C LEU A 95 7.03 -23.84 -14.90
N VAL A 96 5.84 -23.62 -14.34
CA VAL A 96 5.61 -22.68 -13.23
C VAL A 96 6.34 -23.13 -11.97
N MET A 97 6.31 -24.43 -11.65
CA MET A 97 7.04 -24.98 -10.50
C MET A 97 8.55 -24.74 -10.63
N GLY A 98 9.10 -24.98 -11.82
CA GLY A 98 10.50 -24.66 -12.12
C GLY A 98 10.79 -23.17 -12.01
N ARG A 99 9.90 -22.32 -12.52
CA ARG A 99 10.05 -20.86 -12.43
C ARG A 99 10.06 -20.36 -10.99
N TYR A 100 9.23 -20.94 -10.13
CA TYR A 100 9.16 -20.61 -8.72
C TYR A 100 10.43 -21.03 -7.97
N TRP A 101 10.78 -22.33 -8.01
CA TRP A 101 11.88 -22.86 -7.20
C TRP A 101 13.27 -22.50 -7.70
N LEU A 102 13.48 -22.48 -9.02
CA LEU A 102 14.80 -22.22 -9.61
C LEU A 102 14.93 -20.76 -10.07
N GLY A 103 13.88 -20.22 -10.68
CA GLY A 103 13.89 -18.90 -11.31
C GLY A 103 13.49 -17.73 -10.41
N LYS A 104 13.04 -18.01 -9.17
CA LYS A 104 12.52 -17.02 -8.20
C LYS A 104 11.50 -16.05 -8.81
N GLY A 105 10.55 -16.56 -9.59
CA GLY A 105 9.49 -15.74 -10.17
C GLY A 105 8.16 -16.48 -10.24
N ALA A 106 7.07 -15.73 -10.45
CA ALA A 106 5.73 -16.30 -10.46
C ALA A 106 5.36 -17.06 -11.75
N GLY A 107 5.98 -16.72 -12.89
CA GLY A 107 5.73 -17.39 -14.17
C GLY A 107 4.43 -17.01 -14.88
N THR A 108 3.80 -15.90 -14.49
CA THR A 108 2.53 -15.41 -15.05
C THR A 108 2.57 -15.24 -16.57
N THR A 109 3.60 -14.56 -17.09
CA THR A 109 3.78 -14.34 -18.52
C THR A 109 3.92 -15.67 -19.28
N ASN A 110 4.60 -16.66 -18.70
CA ASN A 110 4.76 -17.98 -19.31
C ASN A 110 3.40 -18.67 -19.45
N VAL A 111 2.60 -18.63 -18.37
CA VAL A 111 1.27 -19.24 -18.37
C VAL A 111 0.34 -18.54 -19.34
N VAL A 112 0.31 -17.20 -19.36
CA VAL A 112 -0.56 -16.45 -20.27
C VAL A 112 -0.29 -16.83 -21.73
N TRP A 113 0.98 -16.78 -22.15
CA TRP A 113 1.32 -17.05 -23.55
C TRP A 113 1.23 -18.54 -23.92
N GLY A 114 1.57 -19.45 -23.00
CA GLY A 114 1.32 -20.86 -23.23
C GLY A 114 -0.17 -21.19 -23.30
N PHE A 115 -0.99 -20.58 -22.45
CA PHE A 115 -2.44 -20.77 -22.45
C PHE A 115 -3.09 -20.21 -23.73
N VAL A 116 -2.57 -19.11 -24.29
CA VAL A 116 -2.95 -18.60 -25.63
C VAL A 116 -2.73 -19.65 -26.72
N VAL A 117 -1.62 -20.39 -26.66
CA VAL A 117 -1.35 -21.48 -27.61
C VAL A 117 -2.20 -22.72 -27.34
N HIS A 118 -2.52 -22.99 -26.06
CA HIS A 118 -3.39 -24.08 -25.64
C HIS A 118 -4.82 -23.91 -26.16
N ASP A 119 -5.46 -22.77 -25.84
CA ASP A 119 -6.79 -22.41 -26.32
C ASP A 119 -6.90 -20.90 -26.50
N LEU A 120 -6.79 -20.48 -27.76
CA LEU A 120 -6.86 -19.08 -28.17
C LEU A 120 -8.21 -18.43 -27.81
N VAL A 121 -9.30 -19.16 -27.94
CA VAL A 121 -10.65 -18.61 -27.73
C VAL A 121 -10.94 -18.51 -26.24
N ALA A 122 -10.56 -19.52 -25.44
CA ALA A 122 -10.64 -19.42 -23.98
C ALA A 122 -9.80 -18.23 -23.47
N SER A 123 -8.58 -18.06 -23.99
CA SER A 123 -7.70 -16.94 -23.63
C SER A 123 -8.32 -15.59 -23.97
N PHE A 124 -8.96 -15.47 -25.14
CA PHE A 124 -9.66 -14.25 -25.52
C PHE A 124 -10.85 -13.94 -24.62
N LEU A 125 -11.64 -14.95 -24.24
CA LEU A 125 -12.77 -14.78 -23.32
C LEU A 125 -12.30 -14.40 -21.91
N ILE A 126 -11.21 -15.02 -21.41
CA ILE A 126 -10.58 -14.66 -20.13
C ILE A 126 -10.12 -13.21 -20.18
N PHE A 127 -9.47 -12.79 -21.26
CA PHE A 127 -9.00 -11.41 -21.43
C PHE A 127 -10.16 -10.41 -21.45
N LEU A 128 -11.23 -10.69 -22.19
CA LEU A 128 -12.39 -9.81 -22.30
C LEU A 128 -13.12 -9.66 -20.96
N ILE A 129 -13.48 -10.78 -20.33
CA ILE A 129 -14.24 -10.79 -19.07
C ILE A 129 -13.35 -10.29 -17.92
N GLY A 130 -12.08 -10.72 -17.87
CA GLY A 130 -11.11 -10.25 -16.89
C GLY A 130 -10.86 -8.75 -17.00
N GLY A 131 -10.75 -8.20 -18.22
CA GLY A 131 -10.59 -6.76 -18.46
C GLY A 131 -11.78 -5.94 -17.99
N ILE A 132 -13.01 -6.41 -18.27
CA ILE A 132 -14.25 -5.78 -17.77
C ILE A 132 -14.31 -5.85 -16.24
N SER A 133 -14.04 -7.03 -15.66
CA SER A 133 -14.04 -7.24 -14.21
C SER A 133 -13.01 -6.35 -13.51
N PHE A 134 -11.83 -6.16 -14.10
CA PHE A 134 -10.79 -5.26 -13.59
C PHE A 134 -11.25 -3.79 -13.62
N THR A 135 -11.93 -3.39 -14.70
CA THR A 135 -12.48 -2.03 -14.85
C THR A 135 -13.56 -1.71 -13.80
N ILE A 136 -14.36 -2.71 -13.42
CA ILE A 136 -15.47 -2.57 -12.46
C ILE A 136 -14.96 -2.64 -11.02
N LEU A 137 -14.22 -3.69 -10.67
CA LEU A 137 -13.81 -3.95 -9.28
C LEU A 137 -12.72 -2.98 -8.82
N ARG A 138 -11.90 -2.45 -9.74
CA ARG A 138 -10.78 -1.52 -9.49
C ARG A 138 -9.77 -1.95 -8.42
N ASP A 139 -9.91 -3.17 -7.89
CA ASP A 139 -8.96 -3.84 -7.01
C ASP A 139 -8.15 -4.88 -7.78
N ARG A 140 -6.82 -4.75 -7.71
CA ARG A 140 -5.85 -5.60 -8.41
C ARG A 140 -5.83 -7.01 -7.84
N ASN A 141 -5.92 -7.18 -6.53
CA ASN A 141 -5.82 -8.49 -5.91
C ASN A 141 -7.06 -9.32 -6.22
N SER A 142 -8.24 -8.71 -6.09
CA SER A 142 -9.49 -9.30 -6.56
C SER A 142 -9.45 -9.61 -8.06
N GLY A 143 -8.89 -8.72 -8.89
CA GLY A 143 -8.73 -8.94 -10.32
C GLY A 143 -7.84 -10.14 -10.67
N LYS A 144 -6.67 -10.27 -10.03
CA LYS A 144 -5.76 -11.42 -10.22
C LYS A 144 -6.43 -12.74 -9.85
N ILE A 145 -7.07 -12.81 -8.68
CA ILE A 145 -7.78 -14.00 -8.22
C ILE A 145 -8.96 -14.32 -9.15
N GLY A 146 -9.71 -13.30 -9.57
CA GLY A 146 -10.81 -13.44 -10.52
C GLY A 146 -10.38 -14.10 -11.84
N VAL A 147 -9.26 -13.69 -12.42
CA VAL A 147 -8.71 -14.30 -13.65
C VAL A 147 -8.33 -15.77 -13.44
N LEU A 148 -7.74 -16.12 -12.28
CA LEU A 148 -7.38 -17.51 -11.97
C LEU A 148 -8.60 -18.42 -11.82
N ILE A 149 -9.70 -17.90 -11.28
CA ILE A 149 -10.99 -18.62 -11.16
C ILE A 149 -11.68 -18.72 -12.52
N LEU A 150 -11.60 -17.67 -13.32
CA LEU A 150 -12.25 -17.59 -14.62
C LEU A 150 -11.68 -18.61 -15.61
N MET A 151 -10.38 -18.92 -15.51
CA MET A 151 -9.69 -19.88 -16.38
C MET A 151 -10.31 -21.29 -16.39
N PRO A 152 -10.45 -22.01 -15.26
CA PRO A 152 -11.12 -23.31 -15.23
C PRO A 152 -12.62 -23.21 -15.56
N VAL A 153 -13.31 -22.12 -15.19
CA VAL A 153 -14.73 -21.92 -15.51
C VAL A 153 -14.95 -21.84 -17.02
N ILE A 154 -14.15 -21.05 -17.74
CA ILE A 154 -14.28 -20.93 -19.19
C ILE A 154 -13.96 -22.25 -19.89
N LEU A 155 -12.96 -23.00 -19.41
CA LEU A 155 -12.67 -24.33 -19.96
C LEU A 155 -13.80 -25.33 -19.68
N ALA A 156 -14.44 -25.27 -18.52
CA ALA A 156 -15.59 -26.13 -18.19
C ALA A 156 -16.78 -25.84 -19.11
N LEU A 157 -17.02 -24.57 -19.44
CA LEU A 157 -18.08 -24.18 -20.37
C LEU A 157 -17.77 -24.59 -21.82
N ARG A 158 -16.50 -24.53 -22.23
CA ARG A 158 -16.09 -24.89 -23.60
C ARG A 158 -15.97 -26.40 -23.82
N TYR A 159 -15.52 -27.14 -22.81
CA TYR A 159 -15.26 -28.56 -22.89
C TYR A 159 -15.92 -29.31 -21.72
N PRO A 160 -17.27 -29.32 -21.64
CA PRO A 160 -18.00 -29.89 -20.50
C PRO A 160 -17.76 -31.39 -20.29
N GLN A 161 -17.35 -32.11 -21.33
CA GLN A 161 -17.06 -33.55 -21.28
C GLN A 161 -15.59 -33.87 -20.94
N ASP A 162 -14.69 -32.87 -20.94
CA ASP A 162 -13.26 -33.06 -20.68
C ASP A 162 -12.89 -32.53 -19.29
N SER A 163 -13.27 -33.30 -18.27
CA SER A 163 -13.02 -32.95 -16.87
C SER A 163 -11.52 -32.81 -16.55
N SER A 164 -10.65 -33.50 -17.30
CA SER A 164 -9.21 -33.46 -17.09
C SER A 164 -8.62 -32.07 -17.30
N ARG A 165 -9.05 -31.36 -18.36
CA ARG A 165 -8.61 -29.98 -18.62
C ARG A 165 -9.07 -29.01 -17.54
N VAL A 166 -10.31 -29.14 -17.10
CA VAL A 166 -10.89 -28.27 -16.08
C VAL A 166 -10.14 -28.43 -14.76
N VAL A 167 -9.90 -29.68 -14.34
CA VAL A 167 -9.18 -29.99 -13.10
C VAL A 167 -7.73 -29.47 -13.18
N LEU A 168 -7.02 -29.72 -14.28
CA LEU A 168 -5.65 -29.23 -14.44
C LEU A 168 -5.56 -27.71 -14.51
N ALA A 169 -6.52 -27.04 -15.13
CA ALA A 169 -6.62 -25.59 -15.11
C ALA A 169 -6.89 -25.06 -13.70
N ALA A 170 -7.75 -25.72 -12.92
CA ALA A 170 -7.98 -25.35 -11.53
C ALA A 170 -6.71 -25.54 -10.69
N ILE A 171 -5.97 -26.64 -10.88
CA ILE A 171 -4.68 -26.88 -10.21
C ILE A 171 -3.66 -25.79 -10.58
N LEU A 172 -3.54 -25.45 -11.87
CA LEU A 172 -2.65 -24.39 -12.34
C LEU A 172 -3.04 -23.03 -11.73
N GLY A 173 -4.34 -22.72 -11.68
CA GLY A 173 -4.88 -21.52 -11.05
C GLY A 173 -4.56 -21.44 -9.56
N LEU A 174 -4.78 -22.53 -8.82
CA LEU A 174 -4.46 -22.63 -7.40
C LEU A 174 -2.95 -22.49 -7.14
N LEU A 175 -2.11 -23.12 -7.96
CA LEU A 175 -0.66 -23.00 -7.87
C LEU A 175 -0.21 -21.54 -8.05
N LEU A 176 -0.70 -20.85 -9.09
CA LEU A 176 -0.39 -19.43 -9.30
C LEU A 176 -0.88 -18.56 -8.15
N GLY A 177 -2.10 -18.81 -7.65
CA GLY A 177 -2.66 -18.09 -6.51
C GLY A 177 -1.82 -18.25 -5.24
N TRP A 178 -1.35 -19.47 -4.97
CA TRP A 178 -0.44 -19.74 -3.85
C TRP A 178 0.91 -19.04 -4.02
N ILE A 179 1.48 -19.03 -5.24
CA ILE A 179 2.74 -18.33 -5.52
C ILE A 179 2.59 -16.82 -5.33
N TYR A 180 1.47 -16.22 -5.73
CA TYR A 180 1.22 -14.78 -5.55
C TYR A 180 1.22 -14.35 -4.09
N GLN A 181 0.89 -15.24 -3.15
CA GLN A 181 0.96 -14.95 -1.72
C GLN A 181 2.38 -15.05 -1.15
N LYS A 182 3.33 -15.63 -1.91
CA LYS A 182 4.70 -15.89 -1.46
C LYS A 182 5.75 -14.99 -2.10
N ILE A 183 5.47 -14.42 -3.27
CA ILE A 183 6.39 -13.54 -3.99
C ILE A 183 5.90 -12.08 -3.90
N PRO A 184 6.75 -11.13 -3.45
CA PRO A 184 6.41 -9.70 -3.43
C PRO A 184 6.06 -9.17 -4.83
N ASP A 185 5.10 -8.25 -4.92
CA ASP A 185 4.69 -7.66 -6.20
C ASP A 185 5.59 -6.49 -6.59
N ASP A 186 6.41 -6.65 -7.63
CA ASP A 186 7.35 -5.63 -8.10
C ASP A 186 6.64 -4.37 -8.66
N LEU A 187 5.33 -4.44 -8.88
CA LEU A 187 4.54 -3.28 -9.26
C LEU A 187 4.38 -2.25 -8.11
N GLU A 188 4.67 -2.65 -6.87
CA GLU A 188 4.65 -1.82 -5.65
C GLU A 188 5.95 -1.01 -5.45
N LEU A 189 6.98 -1.22 -6.27
CA LEU A 189 8.24 -0.48 -6.14
C LEU A 189 8.05 1.04 -6.38
N PRO A 190 8.63 1.94 -5.55
CA PRO A 190 8.49 3.39 -5.69
C PRO A 190 8.87 3.86 -7.10
N SER A 191 8.29 4.93 -7.64
CA SER A 191 8.73 5.41 -8.96
C SER A 191 10.18 5.94 -8.88
N GLN A 192 11.12 5.39 -9.67
CA GLN A 192 12.46 5.99 -9.79
C GLN A 192 12.37 7.28 -10.62
N GLU A 193 12.92 8.36 -10.08
CA GLU A 193 13.25 9.57 -10.82
C GLU A 193 14.26 9.21 -11.93
N GLY A 194 13.80 9.26 -13.18
CA GLY A 194 14.67 9.12 -14.36
C GLY A 194 14.39 7.91 -15.24
N LYS A 195 13.33 7.99 -16.07
CA LYS A 195 13.19 7.48 -17.46
C LYS A 195 11.71 7.56 -17.86
N GLY A 196 11.31 8.69 -18.44
CA GLY A 196 9.92 9.09 -18.67
C GLY A 196 9.03 8.21 -19.56
N GLU A 197 9.59 7.25 -20.31
CA GLU A 197 8.80 6.35 -21.17
C GLU A 197 8.28 5.10 -20.46
N SER A 198 9.09 4.45 -19.63
CA SER A 198 8.66 3.26 -18.85
C SER A 198 7.59 3.61 -17.82
N GLN A 199 7.56 4.88 -17.38
CA GLN A 199 6.56 5.42 -16.46
C GLN A 199 5.13 5.40 -17.03
N ARG A 200 4.92 5.47 -18.35
CA ARG A 200 3.55 5.42 -18.93
C ARG A 200 2.95 4.03 -18.88
N VAL A 201 3.78 3.00 -19.10
CA VAL A 201 3.34 1.59 -19.05
C VAL A 201 3.05 1.19 -17.60
N PHE A 202 3.93 1.58 -16.65
CA PHE A 202 3.66 1.40 -15.23
C PHE A 202 2.40 2.16 -14.77
N ARG A 203 2.15 3.38 -15.27
CA ARG A 203 0.91 4.13 -15.02
C ARG A 203 -0.34 3.40 -15.53
N PHE A 204 -0.30 2.86 -16.76
CA PHE A 204 -1.42 2.10 -17.32
C PHE A 204 -1.73 0.84 -16.49
N PHE A 205 -0.70 0.14 -16.02
CA PHE A 205 -0.85 -1.00 -15.13
C PHE A 205 -1.04 -0.63 -13.67
N ARG A 206 -0.97 0.65 -13.24
CA ARG A 206 -1.22 1.13 -11.87
C ARG A 206 -2.67 1.51 -11.58
N GLY A 207 -3.53 1.51 -12.61
CA GLY A 207 -4.89 2.03 -12.48
C GLY A 207 -4.83 3.52 -12.17
N ASP A 208 -5.82 4.29 -12.61
CA ASP A 208 -5.91 5.67 -12.14
C ASP A 208 -5.91 5.65 -10.61
N SER A 209 -4.90 6.30 -10.02
CA SER A 209 -4.63 6.39 -8.59
C SER A 209 -5.93 6.61 -7.84
N ALA A 210 -6.43 5.57 -7.18
CA ALA A 210 -7.52 5.71 -6.22
C ALA A 210 -6.96 6.64 -5.13
N ILE A 211 -7.40 7.89 -5.16
CA ILE A 211 -6.98 8.90 -4.20
C ILE A 211 -7.21 8.32 -2.79
N VAL A 212 -6.11 8.12 -2.06
CA VAL A 212 -6.16 7.56 -0.72
C VAL A 212 -6.71 8.64 0.21
N SER A 213 -7.87 8.40 0.79
CA SER A 213 -8.56 9.31 1.72
C SER A 213 -8.55 8.74 3.14
N LEU A 214 -8.59 9.61 4.14
CA LEU A 214 -8.85 9.26 5.53
C LEU A 214 -10.24 8.65 5.75
N ASP A 215 -11.14 8.69 4.76
CA ASP A 215 -12.45 8.01 4.82
C ASP A 215 -12.32 6.48 4.75
N ASN A 216 -11.20 5.97 4.23
CA ASN A 216 -10.96 4.55 4.06
C ASN A 216 -10.14 3.98 5.22
N GLN A 217 -10.18 2.66 5.41
CA GLN A 217 -9.28 2.00 6.35
C GLN A 217 -7.85 2.02 5.79
N LEU A 218 -6.91 2.53 6.58
CA LEU A 218 -5.52 2.68 6.17
C LEU A 218 -4.60 1.81 7.04
N ASP A 219 -3.59 1.22 6.40
CA ASP A 219 -2.59 0.39 7.05
C ASP A 219 -1.40 1.26 7.49
N VAL A 220 -1.06 1.19 8.78
CA VAL A 220 0.08 1.87 9.41
C VAL A 220 1.39 1.61 8.64
N GLN A 221 1.60 0.40 8.14
CA GLN A 221 2.82 0.04 7.42
C GLN A 221 2.93 0.73 6.05
N GLN A 222 1.83 1.26 5.52
CA GLN A 222 1.78 1.90 4.21
C GLN A 222 1.74 3.42 4.31
N VAL A 223 0.97 3.96 5.26
CA VAL A 223 0.70 5.40 5.36
C VAL A 223 1.33 6.07 6.58
N GLY A 224 2.01 5.31 7.45
CA GLY A 224 2.52 5.80 8.73
C GLY A 224 1.44 5.90 9.81
N GLN A 225 1.88 6.13 11.05
CA GLN A 225 1.01 6.08 12.24
C GLN A 225 -0.04 7.20 12.21
N LYS A 226 0.37 8.45 11.95
CA LYS A 226 -0.52 9.63 12.00
C LYS A 226 -1.73 9.49 11.07
N ALA A 227 -1.48 9.19 9.79
CA ALA A 227 -2.56 9.05 8.82
C ALA A 227 -3.49 7.85 9.15
N ALA A 228 -2.93 6.72 9.60
CA ALA A 228 -3.72 5.56 9.98
C ALA A 228 -4.61 5.83 11.22
N THR A 229 -4.04 6.47 12.25
CA THR A 229 -4.78 6.87 13.47
C THR A 229 -5.91 7.84 13.13
N LEU A 230 -5.66 8.85 12.30
CA LEU A 230 -6.70 9.82 11.90
C LEU A 230 -7.83 9.16 11.10
N ALA A 231 -7.51 8.22 10.21
CA ALA A 231 -8.51 7.45 9.49
C ALA A 231 -9.35 6.58 10.44
N GLN A 232 -8.72 5.94 11.42
CA GLN A 232 -9.41 5.16 12.46
C GLN A 232 -10.35 6.02 13.31
N LEU A 233 -9.89 7.20 13.78
CA LEU A 233 -10.71 8.15 14.53
C LEU A 233 -11.93 8.59 13.73
N LYS A 234 -11.76 8.84 12.43
CA LYS A 234 -12.87 9.19 11.54
C LYS A 234 -13.90 8.08 11.40
N GLN A 235 -13.46 6.83 11.25
CA GLN A 235 -14.34 5.65 11.21
C GLN A 235 -15.11 5.44 12.53
N TRP A 236 -14.50 5.84 13.64
CA TRP A 236 -15.12 5.83 14.95
C TRP A 236 -16.14 6.95 15.16
N GLY A 237 -16.28 7.88 14.20
CA GLY A 237 -17.26 8.96 14.21
C GLY A 237 -16.75 10.27 14.81
N TYR A 238 -15.46 10.39 15.15
CA TYR A 238 -14.90 11.64 15.63
C TYR A 238 -14.77 12.67 14.48
N PRO A 239 -14.91 13.97 14.76
CA PRO A 239 -14.91 15.03 13.76
C PRO A 239 -13.49 15.35 13.24
N VAL A 240 -12.86 14.38 12.59
CA VAL A 240 -11.55 14.55 11.94
C VAL A 240 -11.72 15.30 10.61
N PRO A 241 -10.94 16.36 10.35
CA PRO A 241 -11.00 17.09 9.09
C PRO A 241 -10.80 16.18 7.86
N PRO A 242 -11.41 16.48 6.71
CA PRO A 242 -11.13 15.80 5.46
C PRO A 242 -9.64 15.74 5.17
N GLY A 243 -9.16 14.61 4.67
CA GLY A 243 -7.75 14.42 4.41
C GLY A 243 -7.46 13.30 3.43
N TRP A 244 -6.29 13.41 2.83
CA TRP A 244 -5.78 12.56 1.79
C TRP A 244 -4.34 12.20 2.07
N VAL A 245 -3.93 11.04 1.58
CA VAL A 245 -2.57 10.54 1.76
C VAL A 245 -1.93 10.40 0.40
N LEU A 246 -0.73 10.94 0.26
CA LEU A 246 0.18 10.63 -0.83
C LEU A 246 1.10 9.49 -0.35
N PRO A 247 0.93 8.26 -0.89
CA PRO A 247 1.79 7.14 -0.54
C PRO A 247 3.26 7.42 -0.90
N PRO A 248 4.20 6.77 -0.21
CA PRO A 248 5.61 7.02 -0.47
C PRO A 248 6.01 6.68 -1.91
N GLY A 249 6.64 7.64 -2.60
CA GLY A 249 7.12 7.47 -3.97
C GLY A 249 6.05 7.49 -5.07
N ASP A 250 4.82 7.89 -4.72
CA ASP A 250 3.74 8.12 -5.66
C ASP A 250 3.78 9.53 -6.28
N ASP A 251 3.12 9.71 -7.43
CA ASP A 251 3.05 11.01 -8.11
C ASP A 251 2.01 11.91 -7.44
N ALA A 252 2.42 13.11 -7.00
CA ALA A 252 1.52 14.09 -6.40
C ALA A 252 0.56 14.74 -7.40
N THR A 253 0.87 14.69 -8.71
CA THR A 253 0.14 15.44 -9.75
C THR A 253 -1.36 15.13 -9.80
N PRO A 254 -1.82 13.86 -9.75
CA PRO A 254 -3.25 13.54 -9.75
C PRO A 254 -3.95 14.08 -8.49
N LEU A 255 -3.31 13.98 -7.34
CA LEU A 255 -3.84 14.49 -6.08
C LEU A 255 -3.96 16.01 -6.10
N ILE A 256 -2.93 16.72 -6.55
CA ILE A 256 -2.93 18.18 -6.69
C ILE A 256 -4.04 18.65 -7.64
N LYS A 257 -4.30 17.92 -8.73
CA LYS A 257 -5.39 18.24 -9.67
C LYS A 257 -6.78 17.97 -9.10
N TYR A 258 -6.90 16.96 -8.23
CA TYR A 258 -8.15 16.61 -7.58
C TYR A 258 -8.51 17.60 -6.46
N LEU A 259 -7.52 18.05 -5.71
CA LEU A 259 -7.71 18.96 -4.59
C LEU A 259 -8.00 20.37 -5.11
N ASN A 260 -9.20 20.87 -4.83
CA ASN A 260 -9.59 22.24 -5.15
C ASN A 260 -9.04 23.22 -4.10
N VAL A 261 -7.73 23.48 -4.17
CA VAL A 261 -7.03 24.35 -3.21
C VAL A 261 -7.46 25.80 -3.42
N SER A 262 -7.92 26.46 -2.35
CA SER A 262 -8.32 27.88 -2.39
C SER A 262 -8.11 28.55 -1.03
N GLU A 263 -8.12 29.89 -1.01
CA GLU A 263 -8.13 30.69 0.24
C GLU A 263 -9.29 30.33 1.17
N ALA A 264 -10.45 29.94 0.62
CA ALA A 264 -11.62 29.56 1.41
C ALA A 264 -11.48 28.18 2.08
N GLN A 265 -10.59 27.33 1.56
CA GLN A 265 -10.34 25.97 2.04
C GLN A 265 -8.83 25.70 2.02
N PRO A 266 -8.06 26.36 2.91
CA PRO A 266 -6.63 26.14 3.00
C PRO A 266 -6.34 24.70 3.40
N LEU A 267 -5.22 24.17 2.92
CA LEU A 267 -4.73 22.84 3.27
C LEU A 267 -3.51 22.91 4.18
N VAL A 268 -3.28 21.83 4.91
CA VAL A 268 -2.05 21.54 5.64
C VAL A 268 -1.42 20.29 5.07
N VAL A 269 -0.09 20.30 4.95
CA VAL A 269 0.71 19.16 4.52
C VAL A 269 1.59 18.72 5.68
N ARG A 270 1.45 17.46 6.11
CA ARG A 270 2.10 16.88 7.30
C ARG A 270 2.88 15.63 6.91
N SER A 271 3.97 15.35 7.64
CA SER A 271 4.64 14.05 7.60
C SER A 271 3.74 12.97 8.20
N SER A 272 3.85 11.76 7.64
CA SER A 272 3.33 10.54 8.27
C SER A 272 4.31 9.41 7.99
N ALA A 273 5.37 9.32 8.80
CA ALA A 273 6.38 8.28 8.70
C ALA A 273 6.00 7.04 9.51
N ILE A 274 6.54 5.89 9.09
CA ILE A 274 6.43 4.64 9.84
C ILE A 274 7.29 4.77 11.09
N GLY A 275 6.68 4.54 12.26
CA GLY A 275 7.36 4.71 13.55
C GLY A 275 7.67 6.17 13.90
N GLU A 276 6.98 7.14 13.29
CA GLU A 276 7.07 8.56 13.68
C GLU A 276 6.70 8.74 15.15
N ASP A 277 5.55 8.19 15.53
CA ASP A 277 5.08 8.13 16.90
C ASP A 277 4.92 6.66 17.31
N SER A 278 5.39 6.34 18.50
CA SER A 278 5.24 5.04 19.14
C SER A 278 4.88 5.24 20.61
N GLU A 279 4.43 4.18 21.28
CA GLU A 279 4.18 4.21 22.72
C GLU A 279 5.38 4.68 23.56
N PHE A 280 6.60 4.58 23.01
CA PHE A 280 7.85 4.85 23.72
C PHE A 280 8.63 6.07 23.20
N ALA A 281 8.21 6.69 22.09
CA ALA A 281 8.92 7.80 21.46
C ALA A 281 7.99 8.65 20.59
N SER A 282 8.15 9.97 20.68
CA SER A 282 7.50 10.95 19.80
C SER A 282 8.56 11.67 18.95
N ALA A 283 8.28 11.83 17.66
CA ALA A 283 9.14 12.56 16.73
C ALA A 283 8.85 14.08 16.73
N ALA A 284 8.40 14.63 17.86
CA ALA A 284 8.09 16.05 18.00
C ALA A 284 9.25 16.93 17.50
N GLY A 285 8.97 17.79 16.51
CA GLY A 285 9.95 18.70 15.90
C GLY A 285 10.98 18.05 14.96
N VAL A 286 10.94 16.74 14.73
CA VAL A 286 11.88 16.03 13.85
C VAL A 286 11.48 16.17 12.37
N TYR A 287 10.18 16.00 12.10
CA TYR A 287 9.61 16.11 10.76
C TYR A 287 8.87 17.43 10.58
N GLN A 288 8.61 17.80 9.32
CA GLN A 288 8.07 19.11 8.97
C GLN A 288 6.59 19.03 8.57
N SER A 289 5.80 20.00 9.03
CA SER A 289 4.48 20.32 8.49
C SER A 289 4.50 21.71 7.87
N VAL A 290 3.74 21.89 6.79
CA VAL A 290 3.57 23.18 6.10
C VAL A 290 2.10 23.51 6.09
N LEU A 291 1.77 24.70 6.58
CA LEU A 291 0.42 25.18 6.80
C LEU A 291 0.04 26.24 5.76
N HIS A 292 -1.24 26.57 5.73
CA HIS A 292 -1.85 27.66 4.97
C HIS A 292 -1.57 27.55 3.47
N ILE A 293 -1.84 26.37 2.91
CA ILE A 293 -1.67 26.11 1.49
C ILE A 293 -2.94 26.50 0.74
N THR A 294 -2.86 27.56 -0.07
CA THR A 294 -4.02 28.15 -0.76
C THR A 294 -3.92 28.08 -2.29
N SER A 295 -2.85 27.50 -2.84
CA SER A 295 -2.69 27.29 -4.29
C SER A 295 -2.11 25.91 -4.64
N PRO A 296 -2.37 25.39 -5.85
CA PRO A 296 -1.77 24.14 -6.33
C PRO A 296 -0.24 24.16 -6.39
N TYR A 297 0.36 25.32 -6.71
CA TYR A 297 1.82 25.48 -6.73
C TYR A 297 2.40 25.38 -5.32
N ALA A 298 1.81 26.10 -4.35
CA ALA A 298 2.21 26.01 -2.95
C ALA A 298 2.03 24.58 -2.40
N LEU A 299 1.00 23.86 -2.82
CA LEU A 299 0.80 22.46 -2.43
C LEU A 299 1.94 21.56 -2.93
N GLN A 300 2.37 21.72 -4.18
CA GLN A 300 3.50 20.96 -4.72
C GLN A 300 4.81 21.26 -3.98
N GLU A 301 5.09 22.53 -3.68
CA GLU A 301 6.27 22.93 -2.91
C GLU A 301 6.22 22.39 -1.48
N ALA A 302 5.05 22.46 -0.83
CA ALA A 302 4.84 21.93 0.51
C ALA A 302 5.08 20.41 0.58
N ILE A 303 4.54 19.64 -0.36
CA ILE A 303 4.78 18.19 -0.46
C ILE A 303 6.28 17.91 -0.59
N THR A 304 6.97 18.67 -1.44
CA THR A 304 8.43 18.53 -1.66
C THR A 304 9.21 18.82 -0.37
N LEU A 305 8.87 19.89 0.35
CA LEU A 305 9.50 20.26 1.62
C LEU A 305 9.28 19.22 2.72
N VAL A 306 8.05 18.72 2.85
CA VAL A 306 7.72 17.67 3.82
C VAL A 306 8.52 16.40 3.50
N LEU A 307 8.51 15.93 2.25
CA LEU A 307 9.32 14.76 1.84
C LEU A 307 10.82 14.96 2.09
N ALA A 308 11.35 16.16 1.83
CA ALA A 308 12.76 16.48 2.09
C ALA A 308 13.10 16.44 3.58
N SER A 309 12.15 16.72 4.48
CA SER A 309 12.36 16.66 5.93
C SER A 309 12.77 15.27 6.42
N TYR A 310 12.29 14.21 5.76
CA TYR A 310 12.66 12.82 6.08
C TYR A 310 14.16 12.53 5.96
N ARG A 311 14.86 13.25 5.08
CA ARG A 311 16.30 13.08 4.80
C ARG A 311 17.18 14.04 5.60
N LYS A 312 16.62 14.93 6.43
CA LYS A 312 17.42 15.83 7.26
C LYS A 312 18.28 15.02 8.23
N PRO A 313 19.51 15.47 8.56
CA PRO A 313 20.40 14.75 9.48
C PRO A 313 19.75 14.43 10.83
N VAL A 314 18.95 15.36 11.36
CA VAL A 314 18.20 15.17 12.62
C VAL A 314 17.20 14.01 12.52
N ALA A 315 16.47 13.91 11.41
CA ALA A 315 15.51 12.82 11.18
C ALA A 315 16.22 11.47 10.96
N ALA A 316 17.34 11.45 10.25
CA ALA A 316 18.15 10.25 10.08
C ALA A 316 18.72 9.76 11.43
N GLN A 317 19.24 10.69 12.26
CA GLN A 317 19.76 10.37 13.58
C GLN A 317 18.64 9.84 14.50
N TYR A 318 17.47 10.49 14.53
CA TYR A 318 16.32 10.02 15.30
C TYR A 318 15.93 8.58 14.94
N ARG A 319 15.90 8.24 13.64
CA ARG A 319 15.62 6.87 13.19
C ARG A 319 16.70 5.88 13.63
N GLN A 320 17.98 6.27 13.58
CA GLN A 320 19.07 5.42 14.05
C GLN A 320 19.00 5.17 15.55
N ASP A 321 18.79 6.22 16.35
CA ASP A 321 18.71 6.15 17.80
C ASP A 321 17.55 5.27 18.28
N ASN A 322 16.43 5.28 17.54
CA ASN A 322 15.23 4.49 17.84
C ASN A 322 15.17 3.16 17.08
N SER A 323 16.23 2.76 16.36
CA SER A 323 16.27 1.52 15.55
C SER A 323 15.10 1.40 14.55
N LEU A 324 14.65 2.52 14.00
CA LEU A 324 13.57 2.59 13.04
C LEU A 324 14.05 2.30 11.61
N PRO A 325 13.25 1.61 10.78
CA PRO A 325 13.65 1.26 9.42
C PRO A 325 13.64 2.48 8.49
N ASP A 326 14.68 2.63 7.68
CA ASP A 326 14.81 3.70 6.67
C ASP A 326 14.18 3.28 5.34
N ILE A 327 12.85 3.19 5.32
CA ILE A 327 12.08 2.71 4.16
C ILE A 327 11.61 3.90 3.33
N SER A 328 10.67 4.67 3.87
CA SER A 328 10.07 5.86 3.22
C SER A 328 9.05 6.53 4.15
N MET A 329 8.49 7.66 3.71
CA MET A 329 7.50 8.43 4.46
C MET A 329 6.34 8.82 3.56
N ALA A 330 5.11 8.66 4.05
CA ALA A 330 3.92 9.16 3.38
C ALA A 330 3.69 10.64 3.72
N VAL A 331 2.94 11.32 2.86
CA VAL A 331 2.54 12.72 3.11
C VAL A 331 1.04 12.76 3.34
N LEU A 332 0.65 13.34 4.47
CA LEU A 332 -0.74 13.59 4.82
C LEU A 332 -1.12 15.02 4.41
N ILE A 333 -2.14 15.17 3.58
CA ILE A 333 -2.72 16.45 3.19
C ILE A 333 -4.10 16.54 3.84
N GLN A 334 -4.35 17.52 4.70
CA GLN A 334 -5.66 17.72 5.34
C GLN A 334 -6.22 19.10 5.05
N GLN A 335 -7.55 19.23 5.11
CA GLN A 335 -8.18 20.54 5.21
C GLN A 335 -7.74 21.19 6.52
N GLN A 336 -7.16 22.39 6.42
CA GLN A 336 -6.77 23.15 7.60
C GLN A 336 -8.01 23.80 8.21
N ILE A 337 -8.16 23.62 9.52
CA ILE A 337 -9.24 24.23 10.30
C ILE A 337 -8.75 25.57 10.85
N GLN A 338 -9.53 26.62 10.60
CA GLN A 338 -9.33 27.90 11.26
C GLN A 338 -10.05 27.88 12.62
N GLY A 339 -9.32 27.50 13.67
CA GLY A 339 -9.85 27.42 15.04
C GLY A 339 -10.17 28.78 15.64
N VAL A 340 -11.29 28.88 16.37
CA VAL A 340 -11.57 30.01 17.29
C VAL A 340 -10.71 29.89 18.54
N PHE A 341 -10.44 28.65 18.97
CA PHE A 341 -9.47 28.26 19.98
C PHE A 341 -8.71 27.05 19.45
N SER A 342 -7.45 26.91 19.84
CA SER A 342 -6.61 25.75 19.54
C SER A 342 -5.77 25.40 20.75
N GLY A 343 -5.36 24.14 20.86
CA GLY A 343 -4.65 23.68 22.05
C GLY A 343 -4.13 22.27 21.89
N VAL A 344 -3.60 21.73 22.98
CA VAL A 344 -3.30 20.31 23.15
C VAL A 344 -3.97 19.80 24.42
N ALA A 345 -4.32 18.52 24.45
CA ALA A 345 -4.86 17.87 25.63
C ALA A 345 -4.14 16.55 25.89
N PHE A 346 -3.74 16.34 27.14
CA PHE A 346 -3.19 15.09 27.63
C PHE A 346 -4.22 14.43 28.52
N SER A 347 -4.65 13.21 28.18
CA SER A 347 -5.66 12.48 28.96
C SER A 347 -5.19 12.14 30.39
N ARG A 348 -3.89 12.28 30.64
CA ARG A 348 -3.24 12.24 31.96
C ARG A 348 -2.18 13.32 32.04
N ASP A 349 -2.15 14.08 33.13
CA ASP A 349 -1.14 15.10 33.40
C ASP A 349 0.26 14.42 33.49
N PRO A 350 1.20 14.76 32.59
CA PRO A 350 2.52 14.13 32.55
C PRO A 350 3.44 14.56 33.71
N ILE A 351 3.08 15.62 34.44
CA ILE A 351 3.89 16.21 35.52
C ILE A 351 3.38 15.77 36.90
N ALA A 352 2.06 15.61 37.07
CA ALA A 352 1.45 15.29 38.35
C ALA A 352 1.63 13.80 38.73
N GLN A 353 2.04 13.53 39.98
CA GLN A 353 2.37 12.18 40.47
C GLN A 353 1.22 11.17 40.47
N GLN A 354 -0.04 11.63 40.37
CA GLN A 354 -1.22 10.75 40.38
C GLN A 354 -1.80 10.49 38.99
N GLY A 355 -1.42 11.23 37.94
CA GLY A 355 -1.85 10.98 36.56
C GLY A 355 -3.37 10.96 36.30
N GLU A 356 -4.21 11.29 37.29
CA GLU A 356 -5.67 11.26 37.16
C GLU A 356 -6.23 12.54 36.52
N ALA A 357 -5.52 13.66 36.65
CA ALA A 357 -5.90 14.92 36.02
C ALA A 357 -5.72 14.84 34.51
N ILE A 358 -6.65 15.44 33.75
CA ILE A 358 -6.49 15.73 32.33
C ILE A 358 -5.90 17.13 32.21
N LEU A 359 -4.79 17.27 31.49
CA LEU A 359 -4.15 18.56 31.25
C LEU A 359 -4.59 19.10 29.89
N ILE A 360 -5.14 20.30 29.85
CA ILE A 360 -5.53 20.98 28.63
C ILE A 360 -4.73 22.28 28.55
N GLU A 361 -4.02 22.48 27.46
CA GLU A 361 -3.29 23.70 27.18
C GLU A 361 -3.88 24.35 25.93
N GLY A 362 -4.31 25.60 26.01
CA GLY A 362 -5.00 26.23 24.89
C GLY A 362 -4.83 27.73 24.82
N LEU A 363 -5.20 28.29 23.67
CA LEU A 363 -5.24 29.73 23.44
C LEU A 363 -6.26 30.06 22.34
N PRO A 364 -6.80 31.30 22.33
CA PRO A 364 -7.62 31.78 21.22
C PRO A 364 -6.87 31.67 19.89
N GLY A 365 -7.57 31.50 18.78
CA GLY A 365 -7.05 31.48 17.40
C GLY A 365 -6.33 30.18 16.98
N ASP A 366 -5.39 30.30 16.02
CA ASP A 366 -4.79 29.18 15.28
C ASP A 366 -3.75 28.37 16.09
N ALA A 367 -3.71 27.06 15.87
CA ALA A 367 -2.85 26.08 16.55
C ALA A 367 -1.35 26.34 16.43
N THR A 368 -0.91 27.05 15.38
CA THR A 368 0.50 27.46 15.19
C THR A 368 1.09 28.21 16.40
N ARG A 369 0.25 28.94 17.14
CA ARG A 369 0.69 29.72 18.29
C ARG A 369 0.96 28.87 19.53
N VAL A 370 0.33 27.70 19.65
CA VAL A 370 0.54 26.75 20.76
C VAL A 370 1.89 26.04 20.59
N VAL A 371 2.11 25.46 19.40
CA VAL A 371 3.24 24.56 19.15
C VAL A 371 4.57 25.31 18.97
N SER A 372 4.53 26.61 18.63
CA SER A 372 5.75 27.40 18.43
C SER A 372 6.46 27.82 19.73
N GLY A 373 5.82 27.64 20.90
CA GLY A 373 6.37 28.05 22.21
C GLY A 373 6.55 29.56 22.38
N GLN A 374 6.04 30.38 21.45
CA GLN A 374 6.17 31.84 21.48
C GLN A 374 5.18 32.51 22.45
N VAL A 375 4.10 31.82 22.79
CA VAL A 375 3.06 32.26 23.72
C VAL A 375 2.87 31.16 24.74
N THR A 376 2.86 31.51 26.02
CA THR A 376 2.52 30.56 27.08
C THR A 376 1.01 30.25 27.00
N PRO A 377 0.61 29.01 26.68
CA PRO A 377 -0.80 28.64 26.62
C PRO A 377 -1.46 28.75 28.01
N GLU A 378 -2.77 28.92 28.02
CA GLU A 378 -3.56 28.78 29.24
C GLU A 378 -3.64 27.31 29.60
N GLN A 379 -3.36 26.98 30.86
CA GLN A 379 -3.35 25.61 31.36
C GLN A 379 -4.56 25.36 32.26
N TYR A 380 -5.27 24.27 31.98
CA TYR A 380 -6.38 23.78 32.77
C TYR A 380 -6.11 22.34 33.18
N ARG A 381 -6.34 22.03 34.46
CA ARG A 381 -6.39 20.66 34.96
C ARG A 381 -7.83 20.29 35.26
N VAL A 382 -8.26 19.16 34.73
CA VAL A 382 -9.63 18.69 34.85
C VAL A 382 -9.67 17.32 35.50
N TYR A 383 -10.44 17.19 36.57
CA TYR A 383 -10.67 15.92 37.24
C TYR A 383 -12.08 15.44 36.93
N LEU A 384 -12.19 14.23 36.39
CA LEU A 384 -13.44 13.56 36.12
C LEU A 384 -13.79 12.65 37.30
N GLN A 385 -14.89 12.91 38.00
CA GLN A 385 -15.44 11.98 38.99
C GLN A 385 -16.63 11.21 38.39
N GLU A 386 -16.56 9.88 38.41
CA GLU A 386 -17.71 9.04 38.10
C GLU A 386 -18.73 9.13 39.24
N SER A 387 -19.98 9.49 38.91
CA SER A 387 -21.08 9.46 39.87
C SER A 387 -21.60 8.02 40.05
N GLU A 388 -21.73 7.57 41.29
CA GLU A 388 -22.28 6.25 41.64
C GLU A 388 -23.82 6.16 41.45
N GLU A 389 -24.51 7.28 41.20
CA GLU A 389 -25.98 7.31 41.06
C GLU A 389 -26.43 7.09 39.60
N ALA A 390 -26.85 5.85 39.33
CA ALA A 390 -27.13 5.25 38.02
C ALA A 390 -28.33 5.80 37.20
N THR A 391 -28.58 7.10 37.17
CA THR A 391 -29.71 7.65 36.36
C THR A 391 -29.36 8.78 35.41
N GLN A 392 -28.21 9.43 35.53
CA GLN A 392 -27.66 10.35 34.51
C GLN A 392 -26.13 10.34 34.59
N PRO A 393 -25.38 10.22 33.47
CA PRO A 393 -23.92 10.27 33.50
C PRO A 393 -23.49 11.73 33.70
N VAL A 394 -23.54 12.20 34.95
CA VAL A 394 -22.95 13.49 35.33
C VAL A 394 -21.59 13.19 35.92
N THR A 395 -20.56 13.40 35.11
CA THR A 395 -19.18 13.43 35.58
C THR A 395 -18.97 14.77 36.26
N THR A 396 -18.88 14.79 37.59
CA THR A 396 -18.58 16.05 38.30
C THR A 396 -17.17 16.47 37.91
N LEU A 397 -17.03 17.71 37.43
CA LEU A 397 -15.78 18.25 36.91
C LEU A 397 -15.24 19.28 37.89
N GLN A 398 -14.12 18.96 38.51
CA GLN A 398 -13.28 19.99 39.14
C GLN A 398 -12.33 20.50 38.06
N ILE A 399 -12.48 21.77 37.70
CA ILE A 399 -11.59 22.47 36.76
C ILE A 399 -10.72 23.42 37.56
N GLU A 400 -9.41 23.21 37.49
CA GLU A 400 -8.39 24.10 38.04
C GLU A 400 -7.70 24.84 36.90
N GLY A 401 -7.50 26.15 37.06
CA GLY A 401 -6.96 27.01 36.02
C GLY A 401 -7.89 28.17 35.72
N SER A 402 -7.34 29.22 35.12
CA SER A 402 -8.06 30.43 34.74
C SER A 402 -7.51 30.95 33.42
N GLY A 403 -8.40 31.38 32.54
CA GLY A 403 -8.06 31.89 31.22
C GLY A 403 -9.32 32.19 30.40
N ASP A 404 -9.12 32.53 29.13
CA ASP A 404 -10.14 32.94 28.16
C ASP A 404 -10.85 31.74 27.49
N LEU A 405 -10.36 30.50 27.65
CA LEU A 405 -11.07 29.33 27.13
C LEU A 405 -12.44 29.16 27.82
N PRO A 406 -13.54 28.97 27.05
CA PRO A 406 -14.86 28.73 27.62
C PRO A 406 -14.86 27.44 28.47
N PRO A 407 -15.39 27.47 29.72
CA PRO A 407 -15.41 26.28 30.58
C PRO A 407 -16.11 25.07 29.95
N ALA A 408 -17.15 25.31 29.14
CA ALA A 408 -17.85 24.25 28.41
C ALA A 408 -16.94 23.57 27.36
N LEU A 409 -16.03 24.31 26.72
CA LEU A 409 -15.06 23.76 25.78
C LEU A 409 -14.02 22.90 26.51
N VAL A 410 -13.48 23.41 27.62
CA VAL A 410 -12.55 22.67 28.49
C VAL A 410 -13.18 21.35 28.96
N GLN A 411 -14.44 21.39 29.39
CA GLN A 411 -15.21 20.21 29.76
C GLN A 411 -15.36 19.21 28.60
N GLN A 412 -15.73 19.66 27.40
CA GLN A 412 -15.91 18.78 26.24
C GLN A 412 -14.60 18.11 25.83
N VAL A 413 -13.50 18.87 25.81
CA VAL A 413 -12.17 18.34 25.49
C VAL A 413 -11.71 17.33 26.55
N ALA A 414 -11.97 17.59 27.84
CA ALA A 414 -11.61 16.66 28.91
C ALA A 414 -12.35 15.32 28.81
N ILE A 415 -13.67 15.38 28.53
CA ILE A 415 -14.48 14.18 28.31
C ILE A 415 -13.95 13.40 27.10
N LEU A 416 -13.68 14.10 25.99
CA LEU A 416 -13.15 13.49 24.77
C LEU A 416 -11.79 12.81 24.99
N ALA A 417 -10.88 13.46 25.73
CA ALA A 417 -9.56 12.90 26.03
C ALA A 417 -9.66 11.60 26.84
N ARG A 418 -10.54 11.56 27.86
CA ARG A 418 -10.76 10.34 28.66
C ARG A 418 -11.49 9.26 27.87
N GLU A 419 -12.46 9.64 27.03
CA GLU A 419 -13.16 8.71 26.15
C GLU A 419 -12.18 8.02 25.19
N LEU A 420 -11.27 8.78 24.58
CA LEU A 420 -10.25 8.24 23.68
C LEU A 420 -9.26 7.35 24.41
N GLU A 421 -8.78 7.73 25.60
CA GLU A 421 -7.96 6.84 26.44
C GLU A 421 -8.66 5.51 26.74
N ASN A 422 -9.93 5.55 27.16
CA ASN A 422 -10.71 4.34 27.42
C ASN A 422 -10.85 3.47 26.17
N ARG A 423 -11.02 4.10 25.01
CA ARG A 423 -11.14 3.42 23.72
C ARG A 423 -9.82 2.79 23.27
N TYR A 424 -8.70 3.38 23.65
CA TYR A 424 -7.35 2.81 23.53
C TYR A 424 -6.95 1.99 24.77
N HIS A 425 -7.92 1.33 25.43
CA HIS A 425 -7.68 0.38 26.52
C HIS A 425 -6.92 0.96 27.73
N GLY A 426 -7.10 2.24 28.02
CA GLY A 426 -6.46 2.94 29.14
C GLY A 426 -5.06 3.46 28.85
N ILE A 427 -4.61 3.44 27.59
CA ILE A 427 -3.35 4.05 27.17
C ILE A 427 -3.52 5.57 27.15
N PRO A 428 -2.69 6.34 27.87
CA PRO A 428 -2.75 7.81 27.86
C PRO A 428 -2.62 8.38 26.45
N GLN A 429 -3.42 9.40 26.15
CA GLN A 429 -3.50 10.02 24.84
C GLN A 429 -2.97 11.45 24.89
N ASP A 430 -2.33 11.84 23.79
CA ASP A 430 -1.92 13.20 23.46
C ASP A 430 -2.73 13.65 22.24
N LEU A 431 -3.48 14.75 22.39
CA LEU A 431 -4.44 15.25 21.42
C LEU A 431 -4.07 16.66 20.99
N GLU A 432 -4.07 16.91 19.68
CA GLU A 432 -3.97 18.24 19.06
C GLU A 432 -5.34 18.74 18.57
#